data_AF-A0AAV3RSI2-F1
#
_entry.id   AF-A0AAV3RSI2-F1
#
_cell.length_a   1.000
_cell.length_b   1.000
_cell.length_c   1.000
_cell.angle_alpha   90.00
_cell.angle_beta   90.00
_cell.angle_gamma   90.00
#
_symmetry.space_group_name_H-M   'P 1'
#
loop_
_entity.id
_entity.type
_entity.pdbx_description
1 polymer ?
#
loop_
_entity_poly.entity_id
_entity_poly.type
_entity_poly.pdbx_seq_one_letter_code
_entity_poly.pdbx_strand_id
1 'polypeptide(L)' 'MEDNLRPFAHTDYRFVKIQKVVWQRIAGSLYHITFQARNTDKEYRTFQASLYSNECMREVQRLRMKGSSTWYLRELSY' A
#
# COMPACT_ATOMS: atom_id res chain seq x y z
N MET A 1 -18.83 -12.47 14.95
CA MET A 1 -17.38 -12.65 14.81
C MET A 1 -16.91 -11.58 13.85
N GLU A 2 -16.10 -10.65 14.34
CA GLU A 2 -15.69 -9.45 13.60
C GLU A 2 -14.80 -9.80 12.41
N ASP A 3 -15.23 -9.33 11.24
CA ASP A 3 -14.52 -9.35 9.97
C ASP A 3 -13.40 -8.30 10.02
N ASN A 4 -12.27 -8.64 10.66
CA ASN A 4 -11.24 -7.68 11.03
C ASN A 4 -9.90 -7.81 10.29
N LEU A 5 -9.82 -8.50 9.13
CA LEU A 5 -8.50 -8.82 8.57
C LEU A 5 -8.25 -8.61 7.07
N ARG A 6 -9.11 -7.93 6.29
CA ARG A 6 -8.76 -7.58 4.89
C ARG A 6 -9.33 -6.23 4.39
N PRO A 7 -8.82 -5.09 4.87
CA PRO A 7 -9.35 -3.77 4.47
C PRO A 7 -9.14 -3.40 3.00
N PHE A 8 -8.37 -4.19 2.24
CA PHE A 8 -8.12 -3.93 0.81
C PHE A 8 -8.40 -5.09 -0.15
N ALA A 9 -8.84 -6.26 0.32
CA ALA A 9 -9.11 -7.38 -0.58
C ALA A 9 -10.33 -7.15 -1.49
N HIS A 10 -11.18 -6.18 -1.17
CA HIS A 10 -12.37 -5.80 -1.93
C HIS A 10 -12.49 -4.27 -1.99
N THR A 11 -11.53 -3.60 -2.64
CA THR A 11 -11.66 -2.16 -2.87
C THR A 11 -11.66 -1.86 -4.36
N ASP A 12 -12.56 -0.97 -4.77
CA ASP A 12 -12.75 -0.54 -6.16
C ASP A 12 -11.72 0.51 -6.62
N TYR A 13 -10.59 0.62 -5.92
CA TYR A 13 -9.56 1.59 -6.25
C TYR A 13 -8.71 1.13 -7.43
N ARG A 14 -8.67 1.95 -8.48
CA ARG A 14 -7.76 1.80 -9.62
C ARG A 14 -6.62 2.80 -9.51
N PHE A 15 -5.39 2.31 -9.71
CA PHE A 15 -4.20 3.16 -9.73
C PHE A 15 -4.30 4.26 -10.80
N VAL A 16 -3.85 5.47 -10.46
CA VAL A 16 -3.85 6.63 -11.36
C VAL A 16 -2.43 7.08 -11.65
N LYS A 17 -1.68 7.48 -10.60
CA LYS A 17 -0.30 7.98 -10.76
C LYS A 17 0.50 7.89 -9.47
N ILE A 18 1.82 7.80 -9.61
CA ILE A 18 2.77 8.01 -8.51
C ILE A 18 2.91 9.52 -8.27
N GLN A 19 2.90 9.94 -7.01
CA GLN A 19 3.15 11.32 -6.60
C GLN A 19 4.56 11.50 -6.05
N LYS A 20 5.05 10.53 -5.27
CA LYS A 20 6.39 10.58 -4.66
C LYS A 20 6.90 9.17 -4.41
N VAL A 21 8.19 8.98 -4.64
CA VAL A 21 8.93 7.77 -4.23
C VAL A 21 10.18 8.20 -3.50
N VAL A 22 10.42 7.61 -2.35
CA VAL A 22 11.72 7.63 -1.67
C VAL A 22 12.10 6.18 -1.46
N TRP A 23 13.37 5.84 -1.62
CA TRP A 23 13.83 4.47 -1.43
C TRP A 23 15.18 4.45 -0.72
N GLN A 24 15.50 3.30 -0.13
CA GLN A 24 16.79 3.03 0.47
C GLN A 24 17.22 1.60 0.15
N ARG A 25 18.53 1.42 -0.06
CA ARG A 25 19.13 0.10 -0.22
C ARG A 25 19.33 -0.53 1.15
N ILE A 26 18.86 -1.77 1.31
CA ILE A 26 19.11 -2.63 2.46
C ILE A 26 19.61 -3.99 1.95
N ALA A 27 19.36 -5.09 2.66
CA ALA A 27 19.42 -6.44 2.08
C ALA A 27 18.28 -6.63 1.05
N GLY A 28 18.27 -5.82 -0.02
CA GLY A 28 17.13 -5.56 -0.90
C GLY A 28 16.91 -4.04 -1.09
N SER A 29 15.69 -3.64 -1.39
CA SER A 29 15.28 -2.24 -1.55
C SER A 29 13.96 -2.02 -0.81
N LEU A 30 13.92 -1.00 0.04
CA LEU A 30 12.70 -0.55 0.69
C LEU A 30 12.22 0.74 0.02
N TYR A 31 11.02 0.72 -0.54
CA TYR A 31 10.38 1.87 -1.17
C TYR A 31 9.28 2.43 -0.27
N HIS A 32 9.22 3.75 -0.16
CA HIS A 32 8.10 4.50 0.39
C HIS A 32 7.43 5.26 -0.75
N ILE A 33 6.25 4.81 -1.13
CA ILE A 33 5.52 5.30 -2.32
C ILE A 33 4.29 6.05 -1.86
N THR A 34 4.08 7.24 -2.39
CA THR A 34 2.81 7.97 -2.33
C THR A 34 2.21 7.96 -3.72
N PHE A 35 0.98 7.48 -3.85
CA PHE A 35 0.30 7.35 -5.14
C PHE A 35 -1.18 7.74 -5.02
N GLN A 36 -1.76 8.11 -6.15
CA GLN A 36 -3.18 8.40 -6.25
C GLN A 36 -3.91 7.21 -6.88
N ALA A 37 -5.08 6.90 -6.34
CA ALA A 37 -6.01 5.93 -6.91
C ALA A 37 -7.41 6.52 -6.97
N ARG A 38 -8.25 5.97 -7.84
CA ARG A 38 -9.62 6.42 -8.09
C ARG A 38 -10.60 5.28 -7.83
N ASN A 39 -11.67 5.54 -7.09
CA ASN A 39 -12.74 4.56 -6.86
C ASN A 39 -13.79 4.57 -8.01
N THR A 40 -14.78 3.69 -7.90
CA THR A 40 -15.95 3.59 -8.80
C THR A 40 -16.76 4.88 -8.89
N ASP A 41 -16.86 5.63 -7.79
CA ASP A 41 -17.53 6.95 -7.72
C ASP A 41 -16.70 8.10 -8.33
N LYS A 42 -15.60 7.78 -9.00
CA LYS A 42 -14.69 8.73 -9.64
C LYS A 42 -13.92 9.64 -8.66
N GLU A 43 -14.01 9.41 -7.36
CA GLU A 43 -13.25 10.12 -6.33
C GLU A 43 -11.78 9.71 -6.33
N TYR A 44 -10.91 10.70 -6.16
CA TYR A 44 -9.48 10.44 -6.04
C TYR A 44 -9.05 10.45 -4.59
N ARG A 45 -8.33 9.39 -4.18
CA ARG A 45 -7.68 9.30 -2.87
C ARG A 45 -6.18 9.11 -3.04
N THR A 46 -5.43 9.62 -2.07
CA THR A 46 -3.98 9.44 -2.02
C THR A 46 -3.65 8.37 -1.00
N PHE A 47 -2.76 7.46 -1.35
CA PHE A 47 -2.31 6.36 -0.53
C PHE A 47 -0.82 6.45 -0.28
N GLN A 48 -0.38 5.87 0.83
CA GLN A 48 1.03 5.72 1.18
C GLN A 48 1.30 4.25 1.45
N ALA A 49 2.29 3.70 0.75
CA ALA A 49 2.70 2.31 0.87
C ALA A 49 4.19 2.22 1.21
N SER A 50 4.56 1.19 1.97
CA SER A 50 5.95 0.72 2.01
C SER A 50 6.05 -0.65 1.36
N LEU A 51 6.96 -0.78 0.40
CA LEU A 51 7.18 -2.00 -0.39
C LEU A 51 8.62 -2.44 -0.17
N TYR A 52 8.82 -3.70 0.21
CA TYR A 52 10.12 -4.34 0.18
C TYR A 52 10.27 -5.13 -1.12
N SER A 53 11.44 -5.03 -1.74
CA SER A 53 11.80 -5.81 -2.93
C SER A 53 13.23 -6.34 -2.80
N ASN A 54 13.43 -7.61 -3.12
CA ASN A 54 14.74 -8.18 -3.43
C ASN A 54 14.61 -9.05 -4.69
N GLU A 55 15.61 -9.87 -4.98
CA GLU A 55 15.61 -10.78 -6.15
C GLU A 55 14.55 -11.89 -6.04
N CYS A 56 14.21 -12.31 -4.83
CA CYS A 56 13.30 -13.42 -4.57
C CYS A 56 11.85 -12.97 -4.32
N MET A 57 11.62 -11.75 -3.82
CA MET A 57 10.31 -11.31 -3.37
C MET A 57 10.05 -9.82 -3.58
N ARG A 58 8.77 -9.50 -3.79
CA ARG A 58 8.21 -8.15 -3.79
C ARG A 58 6.97 -8.15 -2.91
N GLU A 59 6.98 -7.36 -1.85
CA GLU A 59 5.94 -7.40 -0.83
C GLU A 59 5.57 -6.01 -0.32
N VAL A 60 4.26 -5.73 -0.28
CA VAL A 60 3.72 -4.54 0.40
C VAL A 60 3.72 -4.83 1.90
N GLN A 61 4.57 -4.13 2.63
CA GLN A 61 4.72 -4.28 4.07
C GLN A 61 3.59 -3.56 4.82
N ARG A 62 3.22 -2.37 4.34
CA ARG A 62 2.14 -1.57 4.92
C ARG A 62 1.53 -0.63 3.89
N LEU A 63 0.23 -0.38 4.05
CA LEU A 63 -0.54 0.55 3.23
C LEU A 63 -1.44 1.40 4.11
N ARG A 64 -1.65 2.66 3.76
CA ARG A 64 -2.69 3.50 4.34
C ARG A 64 -3.23 4.51 3.33
N MET A 65 -4.43 5.01 3.59
CA MET A 65 -4.91 6.24 2.97
C MET A 65 -4.23 7.45 3.64
N LYS A 66 -3.73 8.40 2.85
CA LYS A 66 -3.08 9.62 3.35
C LYS A 66 -4.10 10.43 4.16
N GLY A 67 -3.72 10.82 5.38
CA GLY A 67 -4.61 11.47 6.34
C GLY A 67 -5.21 10.52 7.38
N SER A 68 -5.16 9.20 7.15
CA SER A 68 -5.47 8.20 8.18
C SER A 68 -4.25 7.92 9.06
N SER A 69 -4.49 7.75 10.36
CA SER A 69 -3.49 7.25 11.32
C SER A 69 -3.33 5.73 11.25
N THR A 70 -4.32 5.02 10.70
CA THR A 70 -4.34 3.55 10.63
C THR A 70 -3.46 3.03 9.50
N TRP A 71 -2.52 2.16 9.84
CA TRP A 71 -1.75 1.37 8.89
C TRP A 71 -2.33 -0.03 8.80
N TYR A 72 -2.50 -0.49 7.57
CA TYR A 72 -2.90 -1.84 7.30
C TYR A 72 -1.65 -2.64 6.94
N LEU A 73 -1.35 -3.61 7.79
CA LEU A 73 -0.25 -4.53 7.64
C LEU A 73 -0.72 -5.76 6.87
N ARG A 74 0.18 -6.40 6.13
CA ARG A 74 -0.07 -7.77 5.68
C ARG A 74 0.17 -8.69 6.87
N GLU A 75 -0.82 -9.51 7.24
CA GLU A 75 -0.55 -10.67 8.09
C GLU A 75 0.23 -11.70 7.28
N LEU A 76 1.40 -12.06 7.78
CA LEU A 76 2.18 -13.19 7.27
C LEU A 76 1.44 -14.47 7.66
N SER A 77 0.67 -15.04 6.73
CA SER A 77 0.22 -16.42 6.86
C SER A 77 1.43 -17.32 6.58
N TYR A 78 1.94 -17.99 7.63
CA TYR A 78 2.89 -19.10 7.53
C TYR A 78 2.16 -20.40 7.20
#